data_AF-A0A402CVV1-F1
#
_entry.id   AF-A0A402CVV1-F1
#
_cell.length_a   1.000
_cell.length_b   1.000
_cell.length_c   1.000
_cell.angle_alpha   90.00
_cell.angle_beta   90.00
_cell.angle_gamma   90.00
#
_symmetry.space_group_name_H-M   'P 1'
#
loop_
_entity.id
_entity.type
_entity.pdbx_description
1 polymer ?
#
loop_
_entity_poly.entity_id
_entity_poly.type
_entity_poly.pdbx_seq_one_letter_code
_entity_poly.pdbx_strand_id
1 'polypeptide(L)'
;MALHALTQADDIAAAYHQLTEELKNGSVPYERNVGWRGGGEQHTVHWHPGAGLWGLSAVAVDGTGYWFAFGTNDPAQTNQFGSISVQFSFYREGVSRRCGGAFAFNNTNGQVNLLHSGGIGGGRNGISKTSFLAAYNGPLEDIRWPNGATFRYVDIGSLEEPGLIGRLAAFVGAVETFKASVPVATGIPH
;
A
#
# COMPACT_ATOMS: atom_id res chain seq x y z
N MET A 1 -16.39 13.82 6.41
CA MET A 1 -15.44 14.09 5.30
C MET A 1 -16.06 13.56 4.02
N ALA A 2 -15.83 14.19 2.86
CA ALA A 2 -16.30 13.66 1.58
C ALA A 2 -15.09 13.37 0.68
N LEU A 3 -14.71 12.09 0.61
CA LEU A 3 -13.66 11.59 -0.26
C LEU A 3 -14.25 11.13 -1.59
N HIS A 4 -13.69 11.61 -2.70
CA HIS A 4 -14.09 11.25 -4.06
C HIS A 4 -12.95 10.54 -4.77
N ALA A 5 -13.17 9.30 -5.20
CA ALA A 5 -12.13 8.50 -5.86
C ALA A 5 -11.61 9.21 -7.12
N LEU A 6 -10.28 9.29 -7.25
CA LEU A 6 -9.65 9.68 -8.50
C LEU A 6 -9.76 8.53 -9.49
N THR A 7 -10.29 8.80 -10.68
CA THR A 7 -10.46 7.80 -11.75
C THR A 7 -9.97 8.29 -13.10
N GLN A 8 -9.58 9.56 -13.23
CA GLN A 8 -9.01 10.09 -14.48
C GLN A 8 -7.52 9.76 -14.55
N ALA A 9 -7.03 9.50 -15.76
CA ALA A 9 -5.65 9.09 -15.97
C ALA A 9 -4.63 10.09 -15.43
N ASP A 10 -4.85 11.37 -15.75
CA ASP A 10 -3.93 12.45 -15.36
C ASP A 10 -3.90 12.66 -13.84
N ASP A 11 -5.07 12.58 -13.18
CA ASP A 11 -5.17 12.72 -11.71
C ASP A 11 -4.45 11.57 -11.00
N ILE A 12 -4.64 10.33 -11.47
CA ILE A 12 -3.97 9.16 -10.91
C ILE A 12 -2.46 9.22 -11.15
N ALA A 13 -2.03 9.63 -12.35
CA ALA A 13 -0.63 9.80 -12.67
C ALA A 13 0.03 10.87 -11.79
N ALA A 14 -0.63 12.02 -11.61
CA ALA A 14 -0.16 13.09 -10.72
C ALA A 14 -0.02 12.59 -9.28
N ALA A 15 -1.03 11.91 -8.74
CA ALA A 15 -0.99 11.34 -7.39
C ALA A 15 0.10 10.26 -7.25
N TYR A 16 0.30 9.41 -8.27
CA TYR A 16 1.39 8.44 -8.31
C TYR A 16 2.76 9.12 -8.24
N HIS A 17 2.98 10.16 -9.05
CA HIS A 17 4.24 10.91 -9.06
C HIS A 17 4.49 11.59 -7.72
N GLN A 18 3.47 12.21 -7.13
CA GLN A 18 3.57 12.86 -5.82
C GLN A 18 3.93 11.85 -4.72
N LEU A 19 3.22 10.71 -4.64
CA LEU A 19 3.56 9.66 -3.67
C LEU A 19 4.97 9.08 -3.89
N THR A 20 5.41 8.99 -5.14
CA THR A 20 6.78 8.55 -5.48
C THR A 20 7.81 9.54 -4.95
N GLU A 21 7.58 10.85 -5.07
CA GLU A 21 8.48 11.86 -4.54
C GLU A 21 8.47 11.89 -3.01
N GLU A 22 7.31 11.76 -2.37
CA GLU A 22 7.22 11.63 -0.91
C GLU A 22 7.96 10.39 -0.39
N LEU A 23 7.88 9.27 -1.12
CA LEU A 23 8.62 8.05 -0.79
C LEU A 23 10.14 8.26 -0.90
N LYS A 24 10.62 9.05 -1.86
CA LYS A 24 12.05 9.33 -2.04
C LYS A 24 12.57 10.34 -1.02
N ASN A 25 11.76 11.33 -0.66
CA ASN A 25 12.14 12.45 0.18
C ASN A 25 12.64 11.99 1.56
N GLY A 26 13.88 12.32 1.90
CA GLY A 26 14.49 11.91 3.18
C GLY A 26 14.83 10.41 3.31
N SER A 27 14.67 9.64 2.23
CA SER A 27 15.02 8.21 2.20
C SER A 27 16.50 7.96 1.87
N VAL A 28 16.97 6.76 2.21
CA VAL A 28 18.25 6.22 1.74
C VAL A 28 17.96 5.14 0.68
N PRO A 29 18.45 5.28 -0.56
CA PRO A 29 18.22 4.30 -1.61
C PRO A 29 19.12 3.07 -1.46
N TYR A 30 18.58 1.88 -1.73
CA TYR A 30 19.32 0.63 -1.81
C TYR A 30 18.89 -0.20 -3.02
N GLU A 31 19.85 -0.77 -3.75
CA GLU A 31 19.55 -1.75 -4.81
C GLU A 31 19.31 -3.13 -4.21
N ARG A 32 18.09 -3.66 -4.34
CA ARG A 32 17.71 -4.93 -3.70
C ARG A 32 16.88 -5.80 -4.65
N ASN A 33 17.07 -7.11 -4.55
CA ASN A 33 16.21 -8.06 -5.23
C ASN A 33 14.93 -8.24 -4.41
N VAL A 34 13.80 -7.76 -4.93
CA VAL A 34 12.50 -7.81 -4.28
C VAL A 34 11.71 -9.00 -4.84
N GLY A 35 11.39 -9.95 -3.97
CA GLY A 35 10.72 -11.20 -4.36
C GLY A 35 9.20 -11.15 -4.23
N TRP A 36 8.53 -11.89 -5.12
CA TRP A 36 7.10 -12.23 -5.03
C TRP A 36 6.89 -13.72 -5.36
N ARG A 37 5.64 -14.19 -5.28
CA ARG A 37 5.33 -15.59 -5.61
C ARG A 37 5.57 -15.82 -7.11
N GLY A 38 6.63 -16.56 -7.45
CA GLY A 38 6.97 -16.94 -8.81
C GLY A 38 8.12 -16.14 -9.45
N GLY A 39 8.75 -15.21 -8.73
CA GLY A 39 9.90 -14.46 -9.25
C GLY A 39 10.44 -13.40 -8.29
N GLY A 40 11.41 -12.63 -8.77
CA GLY A 40 11.93 -11.43 -8.11
C GLY A 40 12.74 -10.62 -9.11
N GLU A 41 12.82 -9.32 -8.88
CA GLU A 41 13.54 -8.40 -9.74
C GLU A 41 14.33 -7.37 -8.91
N GLN A 42 15.40 -6.85 -9.50
CA GLN A 42 16.21 -5.82 -8.88
C GLN A 42 15.47 -4.48 -8.94
N HIS A 43 15.26 -3.87 -7.78
CA HIS A 43 14.65 -2.55 -7.66
C HIS A 43 15.46 -1.68 -6.70
N THR A 44 15.44 -0.38 -6.95
CA THR A 44 15.79 0.61 -5.94
C THR A 44 14.67 0.67 -4.90
N VAL A 45 15.00 0.34 -3.64
CA VAL A 45 14.12 0.54 -2.50
C VAL A 45 14.54 1.78 -1.71
N HIS A 46 13.56 2.52 -1.21
CA HIS A 46 13.73 3.74 -0.44
C HIS A 46 13.53 3.46 1.04
N TRP A 47 14.62 3.49 1.82
CA TRP A 47 14.61 3.22 3.25
C TRP A 47 14.42 4.49 4.07
N HIS A 48 13.44 4.47 4.98
CA HIS A 48 13.19 5.51 5.95
C HIS A 48 13.59 5.02 7.34
N PRO A 49 14.85 5.25 7.80
CA PRO A 49 15.34 4.69 9.05
C PRO A 49 14.54 5.17 10.27
N GLY A 50 14.09 6.43 10.26
CA GLY A 50 13.26 6.98 11.35
C GLY A 50 11.87 6.36 11.44
N ALA A 51 11.36 5.78 10.35
CA ALA A 51 10.06 5.13 10.30
C ALA A 51 10.15 3.59 10.35
N GLY A 52 11.34 3.02 10.17
CA GLY A 52 11.53 1.57 10.03
C GLY A 52 10.79 0.99 8.84
N LEU A 53 10.71 1.75 7.73
CA LEU A 53 9.93 1.40 6.55
C LEU A 53 10.79 1.49 5.29
N TRP A 54 10.74 0.47 4.45
CA TRP A 54 11.14 0.60 3.05
C TRP A 54 9.92 0.64 2.15
N GLY A 55 10.05 1.34 1.02
CA GLY A 55 9.09 1.27 -0.06
C GLY A 55 9.76 1.30 -1.41
N LEU A 56 9.04 0.86 -2.44
CA LEU A 56 9.40 1.07 -3.84
C LEU A 56 8.16 1.48 -4.62
N SER A 57 8.37 2.12 -5.76
CA SER A 57 7.36 2.46 -6.76
C SER A 57 7.78 1.91 -8.11
N ALA A 58 6.87 1.28 -8.84
CA ALA A 58 7.10 0.90 -10.23
C ALA A 58 5.81 0.93 -11.04
N VAL A 59 5.96 0.93 -12.36
CA VAL A 59 4.86 0.69 -13.29
C VAL A 59 4.73 -0.82 -13.48
N ALA A 60 3.50 -1.33 -13.55
CA ALA A 60 3.26 -2.74 -13.85
C ALA A 60 3.93 -3.13 -15.19
N VAL A 61 4.45 -4.36 -15.29
CA VAL A 61 5.20 -4.84 -16.46
C VAL A 61 4.38 -4.76 -17.76
N ASP A 62 3.07 -5.00 -17.67
CA ASP A 62 2.14 -4.88 -18.81
C ASP A 62 1.72 -3.43 -19.11
N GLY A 63 2.26 -2.46 -18.37
CA GLY A 63 1.96 -1.04 -18.49
C GLY A 63 0.57 -0.64 -17.97
N THR A 64 -0.21 -1.56 -17.40
CA THR A 64 -1.64 -1.31 -17.11
C THR A 64 -1.90 -0.50 -15.84
N GLY A 65 -0.87 -0.30 -15.02
CA GLY A 65 -1.05 0.31 -13.71
C GLY A 65 0.23 0.72 -13.02
N TYR A 66 0.04 1.27 -11.83
CA TYR A 66 1.09 1.65 -10.89
C TYR A 66 1.11 0.69 -9.72
N TRP A 67 2.28 0.51 -9.14
CA TRP A 67 2.50 -0.40 -8.03
C TRP A 67 3.45 0.20 -7.02
N PHE A 68 3.10 0.07 -5.74
CA PHE A 68 4.01 0.28 -4.64
C PHE A 68 4.06 -0.98 -3.79
N ALA A 69 5.23 -1.27 -3.28
CA ALA A 69 5.45 -2.34 -2.31
C ALA A 69 6.17 -1.79 -1.08
N PHE A 70 5.80 -2.31 0.08
CA PHE A 70 6.30 -1.84 1.37
C PHE A 70 6.59 -3.00 2.33
N GLY A 71 7.52 -2.77 3.25
CA GLY A 71 7.84 -3.66 4.36
C GLY A 71 8.74 -2.99 5.40
N THR A 72 9.07 -3.71 6.48
CA THR A 72 9.80 -3.13 7.64
C THR A 72 11.23 -3.67 7.82
N ASN A 73 11.63 -4.69 7.05
CA ASN A 73 12.98 -5.24 7.12
C ASN A 73 14.04 -4.22 6.65
N ASP A 74 15.08 -4.00 7.46
CA ASP A 74 16.15 -3.05 7.16
C ASP A 74 17.02 -3.51 5.96
N PRO A 75 17.08 -2.72 4.85
CA PRO A 75 17.91 -3.05 3.70
C PRO A 75 19.39 -3.06 3.96
N ALA A 76 19.89 -2.34 4.96
CA ALA A 76 21.30 -2.40 5.31
C ALA A 76 21.71 -3.78 5.85
N GLN A 77 20.78 -4.56 6.39
CA GLN A 77 21.07 -5.82 7.10
C GLN A 77 20.86 -7.07 6.25
N THR A 78 20.19 -6.96 5.11
CA THR A 78 19.94 -8.11 4.21
C THR A 78 19.88 -7.69 2.75
N ASN A 79 20.39 -8.56 1.88
CA ASN A 79 20.25 -8.45 0.43
C ASN A 79 19.04 -9.22 -0.12
N GLN A 80 18.36 -10.00 0.72
CA GLN A 80 17.16 -10.77 0.35
C GLN A 80 15.90 -10.10 0.90
N PHE A 81 15.20 -9.35 0.04
CA PHE A 81 13.89 -8.78 0.32
C PHE A 81 12.79 -9.77 -0.04
N GLY A 82 12.64 -10.79 0.82
CA GLY A 82 11.78 -11.94 0.55
C GLY A 82 10.29 -11.77 0.86
N SER A 83 9.87 -10.70 1.55
CA SER A 83 8.45 -10.52 1.87
C SER A 83 8.03 -9.06 1.76
N ILE A 84 7.36 -8.74 0.66
CA ILE A 84 6.51 -7.56 0.58
C ILE A 84 5.36 -7.74 1.58
N SER A 85 5.24 -6.82 2.54
CA SER A 85 4.21 -6.87 3.57
C SER A 85 2.90 -6.30 3.08
N VAL A 86 2.95 -5.21 2.32
CA VAL A 86 1.79 -4.49 1.78
C VAL A 86 2.07 -4.06 0.34
N GLN A 87 1.04 -4.10 -0.49
CA GLN A 87 1.10 -3.64 -1.88
C GLN A 87 -0.05 -2.70 -2.18
N PHE A 88 0.25 -1.58 -2.82
CA PHE A 88 -0.74 -0.71 -3.42
C PHE A 88 -0.64 -0.85 -4.93
N SER A 89 -1.67 -1.42 -5.55
CA SER A 89 -1.79 -1.43 -7.00
C SER A 89 -2.87 -0.46 -7.42
N PHE A 90 -2.66 0.28 -8.51
CA PHE A 90 -3.60 1.24 -9.08
C PHE A 90 -3.71 0.97 -10.58
N TYR A 91 -4.92 1.02 -11.14
CA TYR A 91 -5.06 1.13 -12.60
C TYR A 91 -4.73 2.54 -13.04
N ARG A 92 -4.31 2.70 -14.29
CA ARG A 92 -4.07 4.04 -14.85
C ARG A 92 -5.33 4.88 -14.92
N GLU A 93 -6.50 4.28 -15.12
CA GLU A 93 -7.77 4.99 -15.22
C GLU A 93 -8.96 4.12 -14.80
N GLY A 94 -10.09 4.78 -14.58
CA GLY A 94 -11.39 4.17 -14.38
C GLY A 94 -11.67 3.69 -12.96
N VAL A 95 -12.76 2.94 -12.83
CA VAL A 95 -13.22 2.37 -11.56
C VAL A 95 -12.72 0.95 -11.45
N SER A 96 -11.78 0.70 -10.54
CA SER A 96 -11.41 -0.67 -10.23
C SER A 96 -11.33 -0.94 -8.74
N ARG A 97 -12.21 -1.85 -8.32
CA ARG A 97 -12.36 -2.32 -6.94
C ARG A 97 -11.46 -3.51 -6.63
N ARG A 98 -10.71 -4.00 -7.62
CA ARG A 98 -9.80 -5.16 -7.49
C ARG A 98 -8.43 -4.75 -6.98
N CYS A 99 -8.12 -3.46 -7.06
CA CYS A 99 -6.86 -2.88 -6.63
C CYS A 99 -6.74 -2.80 -5.10
N GLY A 100 -5.52 -3.00 -4.62
CA GLY A 100 -5.17 -2.80 -3.21
C GLY A 100 -5.21 -1.32 -2.81
N GLY A 101 -4.82 -0.41 -3.71
CA GLY A 101 -4.77 1.03 -3.47
C GLY A 101 -5.90 1.81 -4.13
N ALA A 102 -6.17 3.00 -3.59
CA ALA A 102 -6.97 4.04 -4.23
C ALA A 102 -6.43 5.43 -3.85
N PHE A 103 -6.64 6.41 -4.72
CA PHE A 103 -6.48 7.82 -4.38
C PHE A 103 -7.86 8.46 -4.34
N ALA A 104 -8.05 9.41 -3.42
CA ALA A 104 -9.30 10.17 -3.37
C ALA A 104 -9.03 11.64 -3.08
N PHE A 105 -9.73 12.51 -3.80
CA PHE A 105 -9.77 13.93 -3.50
C PHE A 105 -10.66 14.18 -2.29
N ASN A 106 -10.15 14.95 -1.34
CA ASN A 106 -10.85 15.34 -0.14
C ASN A 106 -11.46 16.73 -0.30
N ASN A 107 -12.79 16.80 -0.46
CA ASN A 107 -13.49 18.06 -0.67
C ASN A 107 -13.42 19.02 0.52
N THR A 108 -12.95 18.59 1.69
CA THR A 108 -12.89 19.43 2.90
C THR A 108 -11.62 20.28 2.93
N ASN A 109 -10.48 19.72 2.54
CA ASN A 109 -9.17 20.39 2.58
C ASN A 109 -8.53 20.57 1.19
N GLY A 110 -9.12 20.02 0.13
CA GLY A 110 -8.61 20.12 -1.23
C GLY A 110 -7.39 19.24 -1.52
N GLN A 111 -7.11 18.26 -0.66
CA GLN A 111 -5.92 17.40 -0.74
C GLN A 111 -6.25 16.02 -1.31
N VAL A 112 -5.22 15.29 -1.76
CA VAL A 112 -5.36 13.91 -2.23
C VAL A 112 -4.96 12.95 -1.12
N ASN A 113 -5.85 12.04 -0.75
CA ASN A 113 -5.57 11.00 0.23
C ASN A 113 -5.11 9.70 -0.45
N LEU A 114 -4.14 9.03 0.19
CA LEU A 114 -3.76 7.66 -0.11
C LEU A 114 -4.61 6.69 0.71
N LEU A 115 -5.23 5.72 0.04
CA LEU A 115 -6.16 4.79 0.65
C LEU A 115 -5.79 3.34 0.31
N HIS A 116 -6.06 2.42 1.22
CA HIS A 116 -5.88 0.98 1.00
C HIS A 116 -7.18 0.21 1.23
N SER A 117 -7.49 -0.77 0.40
CA SER A 117 -8.76 -1.51 0.47
C SER A 117 -8.88 -2.44 1.69
N GLY A 118 -7.79 -2.60 2.46
CA GLY A 118 -7.65 -3.63 3.50
C GLY A 118 -7.38 -5.03 2.95
N GLY A 119 -7.29 -5.20 1.63
CA GLY A 119 -6.89 -6.45 0.99
C GLY A 119 -5.40 -6.71 1.17
N ILE A 120 -4.99 -7.35 2.26
CA ILE A 120 -3.57 -7.51 2.63
C ILE A 120 -2.88 -8.75 2.03
N GLY A 121 -3.57 -9.49 1.16
CA GLY A 121 -3.07 -10.70 0.51
C GLY A 121 -2.62 -11.80 1.49
N GLY A 122 -1.77 -12.72 1.03
CA GLY A 122 -1.10 -13.71 1.89
C GLY A 122 -1.54 -15.17 1.69
N GLY A 123 -2.73 -15.41 1.14
CA GLY A 123 -3.20 -16.75 0.72
C GLY A 123 -3.20 -17.82 1.82
N ARG A 124 -3.10 -17.42 3.10
CA ARG A 124 -3.17 -18.31 4.26
C ARG A 124 -4.59 -18.25 4.83
N ASN A 125 -5.13 -19.41 5.21
CA ASN A 125 -6.41 -19.48 5.91
C ASN A 125 -6.38 -18.58 7.15
N GLY A 126 -7.44 -17.79 7.35
CA GLY A 126 -7.52 -16.81 8.44
C GLY A 126 -7.02 -15.40 8.09
N ILE A 127 -6.30 -15.23 6.96
CA ILE A 127 -5.86 -13.91 6.47
C ILE A 127 -6.80 -13.48 5.35
N SER A 128 -7.77 -12.64 5.68
CA SER A 128 -8.74 -12.06 4.73
C SER A 128 -8.88 -10.56 4.96
N LYS A 129 -9.39 -9.83 3.95
CA LYS A 129 -9.75 -8.41 4.09
C LYS A 129 -10.69 -8.21 5.28
N THR A 130 -11.73 -9.04 5.40
CA THR A 130 -12.73 -8.93 6.48
C THR A 130 -12.10 -9.13 7.85
N SER A 131 -11.29 -10.17 8.01
CA SER A 131 -10.62 -10.48 9.28
C SER A 131 -9.62 -9.40 9.69
N PHE A 132 -8.87 -8.88 8.72
CA PHE A 132 -7.94 -7.77 8.97
C PHE A 132 -8.69 -6.50 9.39
N LEU A 133 -9.69 -6.08 8.63
CA LEU A 133 -10.45 -4.86 8.93
C LEU A 133 -11.22 -4.95 10.25
N ALA A 134 -11.63 -6.14 10.70
CA ALA A 134 -12.24 -6.34 12.01
C ALA A 134 -11.25 -6.16 13.17
N ALA A 135 -9.96 -6.40 12.95
CA ALA A 135 -8.89 -6.22 13.93
C ALA A 135 -8.16 -4.88 13.81
N TYR A 136 -8.37 -4.15 12.72
CA TYR A 136 -7.69 -2.90 12.41
C TYR A 136 -8.32 -1.73 13.17
N ASN A 137 -7.51 -1.05 13.98
CA ASN A 137 -7.95 0.08 14.82
C ASN A 137 -7.56 1.46 14.25
N GLY A 138 -7.04 1.51 13.01
CA GLY A 138 -6.68 2.76 12.37
C GLY A 138 -7.84 3.41 11.60
N PRO A 139 -7.60 4.57 10.97
CA PRO A 139 -8.63 5.33 10.28
C PRO A 139 -9.26 4.56 9.13
N LEU A 140 -10.60 4.59 9.07
CA LEU A 140 -11.39 4.06 7.96
C LEU A 140 -12.30 5.15 7.43
N GLU A 141 -12.33 5.32 6.12
CA GLU A 141 -13.14 6.34 5.46
C GLU A 141 -13.94 5.78 4.29
N ASP A 142 -15.11 6.36 4.07
CA ASP A 142 -15.98 6.01 2.96
C ASP A 142 -15.63 6.86 1.74
N ILE A 143 -15.27 6.20 0.63
CA ILE A 143 -14.92 6.86 -0.63
C ILE A 143 -16.10 6.74 -1.60
N ARG A 144 -16.54 7.86 -2.17
CA ARG A 144 -17.53 7.91 -3.24
C ARG A 144 -16.87 7.76 -4.61
N TRP A 145 -17.40 6.87 -5.42
CA TRP A 145 -16.95 6.61 -6.79
C TRP A 145 -17.85 7.31 -7.82
N PRO A 146 -17.36 7.58 -9.05
CA PRO A 146 -18.14 8.25 -10.09
C PRO A 146 -19.46 7.56 -10.45
N ASN A 147 -19.53 6.23 -10.30
CA ASN A 147 -20.74 5.45 -10.53
C ASN A 147 -21.77 5.52 -9.38
N GLY A 148 -21.53 6.37 -8.38
CA GLY A 148 -22.39 6.55 -7.21
C GLY A 148 -22.17 5.52 -6.10
N ALA A 149 -21.35 4.48 -6.31
CA ALA A 149 -21.02 3.52 -5.28
C ALA A 149 -20.14 4.14 -4.19
N THR A 150 -20.25 3.63 -2.97
CA THR A 150 -19.42 4.04 -1.83
C THR A 150 -18.78 2.81 -1.21
N PHE A 151 -17.48 2.87 -0.92
CA PHE A 151 -16.75 1.77 -0.31
C PHE A 151 -15.83 2.27 0.80
N ARG A 152 -15.76 1.49 1.88
CA ARG A 152 -14.87 1.77 3.00
C ARG A 152 -13.44 1.30 2.72
N TYR A 153 -12.49 2.20 2.95
CA TYR A 153 -11.06 1.98 2.80
C TYR A 153 -10.33 2.39 4.09
N VAL A 154 -9.12 1.86 4.26
CA VAL A 154 -8.15 2.38 5.22
C VAL A 154 -7.63 3.70 4.69
N ASP A 155 -7.76 4.76 5.48
CA ASP A 155 -7.20 6.07 5.16
C ASP A 155 -5.80 6.19 5.75
N ILE A 156 -4.81 6.29 4.87
CA ILE A 156 -3.41 6.46 5.25
C ILE A 156 -3.11 7.95 5.51
N GLY A 157 -3.89 8.84 4.92
CA GLY A 157 -3.75 10.30 5.03
C GLY A 157 -3.45 10.98 3.70
N SER A 158 -3.36 12.31 3.75
CA SER A 158 -3.07 13.16 2.59
C SER A 158 -1.62 12.99 2.10
N LEU A 159 -1.44 13.09 0.78
CA LEU A 159 -0.15 13.08 0.10
C LEU A 159 0.69 14.34 0.37
N GLU A 160 0.04 15.43 0.78
CA GLU A 160 0.66 16.73 1.09
C GLU A 160 0.98 16.88 2.57
N GLU A 161 0.44 16.02 3.43
CA GLU A 161 0.59 16.14 4.88
C GLU A 161 1.93 15.57 5.37
N PRO A 162 2.66 16.32 6.21
CA PRO A 162 3.80 15.79 6.93
C PRO A 162 3.44 14.51 7.70
N GLY A 163 4.37 13.54 7.70
CA GLY A 163 4.21 12.28 8.42
C GLY A 163 3.48 11.19 7.66
N LEU A 164 3.17 11.37 6.37
CA LEU A 164 2.60 10.32 5.51
C LEU A 164 3.40 9.00 5.60
N ILE A 165 4.73 9.09 5.52
CA ILE A 165 5.62 7.92 5.65
C ILE A 165 5.47 7.24 7.01
N GLY A 166 5.33 8.00 8.09
CA GLY A 166 5.07 7.44 9.43
C GLY A 166 3.72 6.73 9.52
N ARG A 167 2.68 7.27 8.89
CA ARG A 167 1.35 6.63 8.81
C ARG A 167 1.38 5.37 7.94
N LEU A 168 2.11 5.38 6.83
CA LEU A 168 2.40 4.19 6.03
C LEU A 168 3.10 3.12 6.86
N ALA A 169 4.12 3.48 7.64
CA ALA A 169 4.84 2.56 8.51
C ALA A 169 3.91 1.94 9.56
N ALA A 170 3.07 2.75 10.22
CA ALA A 170 2.07 2.26 11.16
C ALA A 170 1.08 1.29 10.52
N PHE A 171 0.61 1.57 9.31
CA PHE A 171 -0.27 0.67 8.56
C PHE A 171 0.43 -0.65 8.22
N VAL A 172 1.65 -0.61 7.67
CA VAL A 172 2.43 -1.81 7.33
C VAL A 172 2.70 -2.66 8.58
N GLY A 173 3.09 -2.04 9.70
CA GLY A 173 3.28 -2.74 10.97
C GLY A 173 2.00 -3.37 11.51
N ALA A 174 0.84 -2.71 11.36
CA ALA A 174 -0.45 -3.30 11.71
C ALA A 174 -0.77 -4.54 10.86
N VAL A 175 -0.46 -4.50 9.56
CA VAL A 175 -0.62 -5.66 8.66
C VAL A 175 0.32 -6.81 9.07
N GLU A 176 1.59 -6.53 9.34
CA GLU A 176 2.56 -7.54 9.77
C GLU A 176 2.16 -8.18 11.10
N THR A 177 1.74 -7.37 12.07
CA THR A 177 1.25 -7.83 13.38
C THR A 177 0.05 -8.76 13.22
N PHE A 178 -0.93 -8.36 12.42
CA PHE A 178 -2.10 -9.19 12.14
C PHE A 178 -1.72 -10.51 11.44
N LYS A 179 -0.81 -10.46 10.45
CA LYS A 179 -0.34 -11.66 9.74
C LYS A 179 0.45 -12.61 10.64
N ALA A 180 1.10 -12.10 11.68
CA ALA A 180 1.83 -12.89 12.67
C ALA A 180 0.90 -13.49 13.74
N SER A 181 -0.22 -12.82 14.07
CA SER A 181 -1.18 -13.33 15.05
C SER A 181 -2.05 -14.48 14.52
N VAL A 182 -2.15 -14.65 13.20
CA VAL A 182 -2.88 -15.78 12.60
C VAL A 182 -1.98 -17.02 12.59
N PRO A 183 -2.33 -18.09 13.33
CA PRO A 183 -1.53 -19.32 13.36
C PRO A 183 -1.37 -19.90 11.96
N VAL A 184 -0.16 -20.38 11.65
CA VAL A 184 0.05 -21.19 10.45
C VAL A 184 -0.68 -22.51 10.68
N ALA A 185 -1.69 -22.82 9.86
CA ALA A 185 -2.32 -24.13 9.88
C ALA A 185 -1.23 -25.19 9.61
N THR A 186 -0.83 -25.93 10.64
CA THR A 186 0.01 -27.11 10.49
C THR A 186 -0.81 -28.16 9.76
N GLY A 187 -0.56 -28.36 8.47
CA GLY A 187 -1.07 -29.51 7.76
C GLY A 187 -0.57 -30.77 8.48
N ILE A 188 -1.51 -31.65 8.84
CA ILE A 188 -1.20 -33.01 9.28
C ILE A 188 -0.45 -33.68 8.11
N PRO A 189 0.73 -34.27 8.33
CA PRO A 189 1.34 -35.09 7.29
C PRO A 189 0.46 -36.33 7.08
N HIS A 190 -0.01 -36.52 5.84
CA HIS A 190 -0.56 -37.79 5.38
C HIS A 190 0.56 -38.79 5.13
#